data_AF-A0AA37Q324-F1
#
_entry.id   AF-A0AA37Q324-F1
#
_cell.length_a   1.000
_cell.length_b   1.000
_cell.length_c   1.000
_cell.angle_alpha   90.00
_cell.angle_beta   90.00
_cell.angle_gamma   90.00
#
_symmetry.space_group_name_H-M   'P 1'
#
loop_
_entity.id
_entity.type
_entity.pdbx_description
1 polymer ?
#
loop_
_entity_poly.entity_id
_entity_poly.type
_entity_poly.pdbx_seq_one_letter_code
_entity_poly.pdbx_strand_id
1 'polypeptide(L)' 'MPVRLLLALVPVLVLITGGFALYQLWVAGVALRMQNWPFAAFYTVFGLAGLAVSNGLWRLRRGMRRPPEA' A
#
# COMPACT_ATOMS: atom_id res chain seq x y z
N MET A 1 -6.61 14.39 -21.35
CA MET A 1 -6.28 12.94 -21.39
C MET A 1 -5.60 12.32 -20.14
N PRO A 2 -5.05 13.04 -19.14
CA PRO A 2 -4.23 12.41 -18.09
C PRO A 2 -5.04 11.59 -17.06
N VAL A 3 -6.31 11.93 -16.82
CA VAL A 3 -7.14 11.32 -15.77
C VAL A 3 -7.45 9.84 -16.03
N ARG A 4 -7.67 9.46 -17.30
CA ARG A 4 -7.92 8.06 -17.68
C ARG A 4 -6.68 7.18 -17.49
N LEU A 5 -5.51 7.71 -17.83
CA LEU A 5 -4.22 7.06 -17.61
C LEU A 5 -3.94 6.90 -16.11
N LEU A 6 -4.20 7.95 -15.32
CA LEU A 6 -4.08 7.91 -13.86
C LEU A 6 -4.98 6.84 -13.24
N LEU A 7 -6.26 6.78 -13.63
CA LEU A 7 -7.21 5.78 -13.13
C LEU A 7 -6.85 4.33 -13.48
N ALA A 8 -6.10 4.12 -14.57
CA ALA A 8 -5.56 2.83 -14.98
C ALA A 8 -4.27 2.45 -14.24
N LEU A 9 -3.43 3.43 -13.91
CA LEU A 9 -2.18 3.23 -13.15
C LEU A 9 -2.42 2.99 -11.65
N VAL A 10 -3.43 3.64 -11.05
CA VAL A 10 -3.71 3.49 -9.62
C VAL A 10 -3.92 2.03 -9.17
N PRO A 11 -4.69 1.15 -9.84
CA PRO A 11 -4.80 -0.24 -9.41
C PRO A 11 -3.47 -1.00 -9.50
N VAL A 12 -2.62 -0.68 -10.48
CA VAL A 12 -1.28 -1.26 -10.60
C VAL A 12 -0.41 -0.81 -9.42
N LEU A 13 -0.43 0.49 -9.09
CA LEU A 13 0.25 1.03 -7.92
C LEU A 13 -0.27 0.37 -6.64
N VAL A 14 -1.59 0.23 -6.46
CA VAL A 14 -2.17 -0.45 -5.29
C VAL A 14 -1.70 -1.90 -5.17
N LEU A 15 -1.62 -2.63 -6.28
CA LEU A 15 -1.10 -4.00 -6.30
C LEU A 15 0.38 -4.06 -5.93
N ILE A 16 1.21 -3.19 -6.50
CA ILE A 16 2.65 -3.14 -6.21
C ILE A 16 2.89 -2.75 -4.75
N THR A 17 2.30 -1.64 -4.30
CA THR A 17 2.51 -1.14 -2.94
C THR A 17 1.87 -2.08 -1.90
N GLY A 18 0.72 -2.68 -2.22
CA GLY A 18 0.05 -3.66 -1.35
C GLY A 18 0.82 -4.97 -1.25
N GLY A 19 1.34 -5.48 -2.37
CA GLY A 19 2.19 -6.66 -2.40
C GLY A 19 3.51 -6.44 -1.66
N PHE A 20 4.15 -5.28 -1.86
CA PHE A 20 5.35 -4.91 -1.13
C PHE A 20 5.09 -4.78 0.39
N ALA A 21 3.96 -4.19 0.78
CA ALA A 21 3.57 -4.07 2.17
C ALA A 21 3.37 -5.43 2.86
N LEU A 22 2.71 -6.38 2.17
CA LEU A 22 2.56 -7.76 2.63
C LEU A 22 3.92 -8.47 2.76
N TYR A 23 4.80 -8.28 1.77
CA TYR A 23 6.16 -8.80 1.83
C TYR A 23 6.92 -8.25 3.05
N GLN A 24 6.81 -6.96 3.34
CA GLN A 24 7.44 -6.35 4.53
C GLN A 24 6.93 -6.94 5.84
N LEU A 25 5.62 -7.18 5.96
CA LEU A 25 5.05 -7.84 7.15
C LEU A 25 5.54 -9.29 7.29
N TRP A 26 5.71 -9.99 6.18
CA TRP A 26 6.30 -11.33 6.19
C TRP A 26 7.77 -11.30 6.63
N VAL A 27 8.58 -10.38 6.09
CA VAL A 27 9.97 -10.16 6.50
C VAL A 27 10.06 -9.78 7.97
N ALA A 28 9.14 -8.96 8.47
CA ALA A 28 9.05 -8.62 9.88
C ALA A 28 8.79 -9.86 10.76
N GLY A 29 7.91 -10.76 10.31
CA GLY A 29 7.67 -12.05 10.96
C GLY A 29 8.91 -12.96 10.97
N VAL A 30 9.69 -12.97 9.90
CA VAL A 30 10.98 -13.68 9.84
C VAL A 30 12.01 -13.05 10.77
N ALA A 31 12.11 -11.72 10.80
CA ALA A 31 13.01 -10.99 11.69
C ALA A 31 12.69 -11.21 13.17
N LEU A 32 11.39 -11.30 13.53
CA LEU A 32 10.94 -11.70 14.87
C LEU A 32 11.45 -13.09 15.25
N ARG A 33 11.36 -14.05 14.34
CA ARG A 33 11.87 -15.42 14.56
C ARG A 33 13.39 -15.46 14.74
N MET A 34 14.11 -14.56 14.09
CA MET A 34 15.56 -14.41 14.24
C MET A 34 15.96 -13.58 15.48
N GLN A 35 15.02 -13.25 16.38
CA GLN A 35 15.22 -12.40 17.54
C GLN A 35 15.77 -11.01 17.20
N ASN A 36 15.62 -10.57 15.95
CA ASN A 36 16.08 -9.28 15.48
C ASN A 36 14.97 -8.24 15.60
N TRP A 37 14.64 -7.91 16.85
CA TRP A 37 13.57 -7.00 17.26
C TRP A 37 13.58 -5.62 16.57
N PRO A 38 14.73 -4.91 16.40
CA PRO A 38 14.71 -3.59 15.78
C PRO A 38 14.32 -3.64 14.31
N PHE A 39 14.81 -4.63 13.56
CA PHE A 39 14.44 -4.83 12.16
C PHE A 39 12.98 -5.26 12.02
N ALA A 40 12.51 -6.15 12.90
CA ALA A 40 11.11 -6.54 12.93
C ALA A 40 10.16 -5.35 13.11
N ALA A 41 10.45 -4.45 14.07
CA ALA A 41 9.65 -3.26 14.29
C ALA A 41 9.66 -2.34 13.07
N PHE A 42 10.84 -2.13 12.47
CA PHE A 42 10.99 -1.27 11.29
C PHE A 42 10.19 -1.80 10.10
N TYR A 43 10.32 -3.09 9.78
CA TYR A 43 9.59 -3.72 8.68
C TYR A 43 8.08 -3.79 8.94
N THR A 44 7.67 -3.96 10.21
CA THR A 44 6.24 -3.90 10.57
C THR A 44 5.66 -2.51 10.30
N VAL A 45 6.34 -1.45 10.74
CA VAL A 45 5.90 -0.06 10.51
C VAL A 45 5.83 0.24 9.01
N PHE A 46 6.85 -0.17 8.24
CA PHE A 46 6.86 0.00 6.78
C PHE A 46 5.76 -0.79 6.08
N GLY A 47 5.49 -2.02 6.52
CA GLY A 47 4.40 -2.84 6.01
C GLY A 47 3.03 -2.20 6.26
N LEU A 48 2.79 -1.72 7.49
CA LEU A 48 1.54 -1.03 7.82
C LEU A 48 1.39 0.30 7.05
N ALA A 49 2.47 1.07 6.91
CA ALA A 49 2.47 2.29 6.12
C ALA A 49 2.16 2.02 4.64
N GLY A 50 2.74 0.97 4.06
CA GLY A 50 2.46 0.55 2.68
C GLY A 50 1.00 0.15 2.47
N LEU A 51 0.40 -0.58 3.43
CA LEU A 51 -1.04 -0.89 3.39
C LEU A 51 -1.91 0.37 3.49
N ALA A 52 -1.55 1.32 4.35
CA ALA A 52 -2.26 2.59 4.47
C ALA A 52 -2.21 3.39 3.16
N VAL A 53 -1.04 3.44 2.49
CA VAL A 53 -0.86 4.09 1.19
C VAL A 53 -1.69 3.39 0.11
N SER A 54 -1.66 2.07 0.03
CA SER A 54 -2.51 1.31 -0.91
C SER A 54 -3.99 1.58 -0.71
N ASN A 55 -4.44 1.64 0.54
CA ASN A 55 -5.83 1.95 0.86
C ASN A 55 -6.18 3.40 0.50
N GLY A 56 -5.27 4.35 0.76
CA GLY A 56 -5.40 5.75 0.36
C GLY A 56 -5.52 5.93 -1.16
N LEU A 57 -4.64 5.29 -1.93
CA LEU A 57 -4.67 5.27 -3.40
C LEU A 57 -5.99 4.70 -3.93
N TRP A 58 -6.46 3.62 -3.32
CA TRP A 58 -7.74 3.01 -3.69
C TRP A 58 -8.95 3.90 -3.36
N ARG A 59 -8.94 4.59 -2.21
CA ARG A 59 -9.96 5.59 -1.85
C ARG A 59 -9.95 6.78 -2.81
N LEU A 60 -8.76 7.28 -3.17
CA LEU A 60 -8.60 8.36 -4.15
C LEU A 60 -9.19 7.98 -5.52
N ARG A 61 -8.92 6.75 -5.99
CA ARG A 61 -9.51 6.21 -7.23
C ARG A 61 -11.04 6.16 -7.19
N ARG A 62 -11.62 5.77 -6.05
CA ARG A 62 -13.08 5.74 -5.88
C ARG A 62 -13.68 7.15 -5.85
N GLY A 63 -13.00 8.09 -5.20
CA GLY A 63 -13.41 9.50 -5.16
C GLY A 63 -13.41 10.15 -6.54
N MET A 64 -12.38 9.91 -7.35
CA MET A 64 -12.30 10.43 -8.73
C MET A 64 -13.28 9.76 -9.71
N ARG A 65 -13.87 8.61 -9.35
CA ARG A 65 -14.90 7.93 -10.15
C ARG A 65 -16.31 8.39 -9.84
N ARG A 66 -16.54 9.07 -8.71
CA ARG A 66 -17.82 9.73 -8.43
C ARG A 66 -17.74 11.15 -8.99
N PRO A 67 -18.42 11.47 -10.11
CA PRO A 67 -18.59 12.86 -10.48
C PRO A 67 -19.32 13.59 -9.34
N PRO A 68 -19.07 14.90 -9.13
CA PRO A 68 -19.88 15.69 -8.22
C PRO A 68 -21.33 15.64 -8.71
N GLU A 69 -22.21 15.03 -7.93
CA GLU A 69 -23.65 15.30 -8.04
C GLU A 69 -23.87 16.68 -7.42
N ALA A 70 -23.83 17.72 -8.26
CA ALA A 70 -24.46 19.03 -8.06
C ALA A 70 -24.33 19.86 -9.36
#